data_AF-A0A1J3JXR0-F1
#
_entry.id   AF-A0A1J3JXR0-F1
#
_cell.length_a   1.000
_cell.length_b   1.000
_cell.length_c   1.000
_cell.angle_alpha   90.00
_cell.angle_beta   90.00
_cell.angle_gamma   90.00
#
_symmetry.space_group_name_H-M   'P 1'
#
loop_
_entity.id
_entity.type
_entity.pdbx_description
1 polymer ?
#
loop_
_entity_poly.entity_id
_entity_poly.type
_entity_poly.pdbx_seq_one_letter_code
_entity_poly.pdbx_strand_id
1 'polypeptide(L)'
;DKEYLLSVDGYYDETSGVIKTLQFKTNMKTSEVMGYEEKGTKFSLGCNRMMIIGFHGYAKDNLNSLGAYFTTLPLTKLEHKGKHSGNHWDDGSFQGVRKVSVHYDAYIRCISFEYDNEGKVEIREHGSKVEVTGQDAEFVLDYPDEYVTSIKGKFTKWASGDTAITSLTFKTSKGRTSPTLGNVFGDNHVEFVLESKGCALVGFYGSCGVYTAVHSLGAYSYPMPSLQDSEKLEAQGGDVGTSSDNGGVDGG
;
A
#
# COMPACT_ATOMS: atom_id res chain seq x y z
N ASP A 1 -9.12 -13.41 9.34
CA ASP A 1 -8.00 -12.54 8.95
C ASP A 1 -6.86 -12.68 9.93
N LYS A 2 -5.61 -12.67 9.45
CA LYS A 2 -4.42 -12.76 10.31
C LYS A 2 -3.93 -11.34 10.64
N GLU A 3 -3.67 -11.10 11.92
CA GLU A 3 -3.17 -9.84 12.44
C GLU A 3 -1.71 -9.99 12.87
N TYR A 4 -0.87 -9.05 12.45
CA TYR A 4 0.57 -9.03 12.63
C TYR A 4 0.99 -7.71 13.23
N LEU A 5 1.81 -7.75 14.28
CA LEU A 5 2.38 -6.56 14.88
C LEU A 5 3.54 -6.07 14.01
N LEU A 6 3.44 -4.85 13.47
CA LEU A 6 4.36 -4.30 12.48
C LEU A 6 5.34 -3.31 13.10
N SER A 7 4.85 -2.43 13.97
CA SER A 7 5.70 -1.49 14.69
C SER A 7 5.14 -1.10 16.05
N VAL A 8 6.00 -0.49 16.85
CA VAL A 8 5.67 0.16 18.11
C VAL A 8 6.26 1.56 18.08
N ASP A 9 5.41 2.57 18.17
CA ASP A 9 5.84 3.95 18.35
C ASP A 9 5.75 4.32 19.83
N GLY A 10 6.54 5.28 20.29
CA GLY A 10 6.47 5.72 21.67
C GLY A 10 7.30 6.95 21.94
N TYR A 11 7.28 7.38 23.20
CA TYR A 11 8.10 8.47 23.71
C TYR A 11 8.83 8.02 24.97
N TYR A 12 10.05 8.51 25.16
CA TYR A 12 10.82 8.31 26.40
C TYR A 12 11.30 9.65 26.96
N ASP A 13 11.50 9.70 28.28
CA ASP A 13 12.11 10.84 28.94
C ASP A 13 13.64 10.78 28.77
N GLU A 14 14.25 11.81 28.18
CA GLU A 14 15.70 11.80 27.89
C GLU A 14 16.57 11.77 29.14
N THR A 15 16.08 12.34 30.25
CA THR A 15 16.86 12.45 31.49
C THR A 15 16.95 11.11 32.21
N SER A 16 15.83 10.39 32.30
CA SER A 16 15.72 9.12 33.02
C SER A 16 15.81 7.88 32.12
N GLY A 17 15.70 8.06 30.80
CA GLY A 17 15.57 6.97 29.82
C GLY A 17 14.26 6.19 29.93
N VAL A 18 13.31 6.63 30.75
CA VAL A 18 12.06 5.90 30.99
C VAL A 18 11.12 6.08 29.82
N ILE A 19 10.65 4.95 29.26
CA ILE A 19 9.58 4.93 28.25
C ILE A 19 8.28 5.39 28.92
N LYS A 20 7.69 6.44 28.37
CA LYS A 20 6.48 7.10 28.89
C LYS A 20 5.23 6.64 28.17
N THR A 21 5.32 6.44 26.86
CA THR A 21 4.18 6.03 26.05
C THR A 21 4.56 4.97 25.02
N LEU A 22 3.57 4.14 24.68
CA LEU A 22 3.65 3.13 23.64
C LEU A 22 2.36 3.12 22.82
N GLN A 23 2.50 2.95 21.51
CA GLN A 23 1.40 2.75 20.57
C GLN A 23 1.77 1.61 19.62
N PHE A 24 0.95 0.56 19.62
CA PHE A 24 1.18 -0.64 18.82
C PHE A 24 0.46 -0.51 17.48
N LYS A 25 1.16 -0.80 16.38
CA LYS A 25 0.62 -0.74 15.03
C LYS A 25 0.64 -2.12 14.39
N THR A 26 -0.54 -2.62 14.04
CA THR A 26 -0.69 -3.88 13.31
C THR A 26 -1.04 -3.62 11.85
N ASN A 27 -1.06 -4.68 11.04
CA ASN A 27 -1.57 -4.60 9.67
C ASN A 27 -3.09 -4.32 9.60
N MET A 28 -3.80 -4.36 10.72
CA MET A 28 -5.26 -4.23 10.78
C MET A 28 -5.72 -2.94 11.47
N LYS A 29 -4.96 -2.46 12.45
CA LYS A 29 -5.34 -1.31 13.29
C LYS A 29 -4.14 -0.73 14.02
N THR A 30 -4.32 0.48 14.52
CA THR A 30 -3.43 1.11 15.49
C THR A 30 -4.10 1.09 16.87
N SER A 31 -3.34 0.77 17.92
CA SER A 31 -3.86 0.83 19.29
C SER A 31 -4.04 2.29 19.75
N GLU A 32 -4.80 2.48 20.83
CA GLU A 32 -4.73 3.70 21.61
C GLU A 32 -3.29 3.90 22.13
N VAL A 33 -2.93 5.16 22.38
CA VAL A 33 -1.65 5.50 23.02
C VAL A 33 -1.75 5.12 24.50
N MET A 34 -0.82 4.29 24.96
CA MET A 34 -0.74 3.84 26.34
C MET A 34 0.30 4.65 27.08
N GLY A 35 -0.07 5.33 28.17
CA GLY A 35 0.82 6.14 29.00
C GLY A 35 0.40 7.61 29.06
N TYR A 36 1.31 8.47 29.53
CA TYR A 36 1.04 9.91 29.72
C TYR A 36 2.06 10.75 28.95
N GLU A 37 1.58 11.69 28.13
CA GLU A 37 2.43 12.66 27.43
C GLU A 37 2.57 13.93 28.28
N GLU A 38 3.71 14.06 28.96
CA GLU A 38 4.08 15.33 29.62
C GLU A 38 5.26 16.03 28.96
N LYS A 39 6.13 15.27 28.25
CA LYS A 39 7.25 15.65 27.36
C LYS A 39 8.10 14.39 27.13
N GLY A 40 8.81 14.31 26.00
CA GLY A 40 9.74 13.22 25.73
C GLY A 40 10.20 13.16 24.28
N THR A 41 11.17 12.30 24.01
CA THR A 41 11.73 12.07 22.67
C THR A 41 11.07 10.87 22.02
N LYS A 42 10.61 11.06 20.80
CA LYS A 42 9.88 10.06 20.02
C LYS A 42 10.83 8.96 19.54
N PHE A 43 10.37 7.71 19.58
CA PHE A 43 11.01 6.57 18.94
C PHE A 43 10.00 5.73 18.16
N SER A 44 10.51 4.93 17.22
CA SER A 44 9.73 3.93 16.50
C SER A 44 10.55 2.65 16.37
N LEU A 45 9.95 1.53 16.75
CA LEU A 45 10.47 0.18 16.60
C LEU A 45 9.67 -0.50 15.49
N GLY A 46 10.21 -0.51 14.29
CA GLY A 46 9.63 -1.17 13.13
C GLY A 46 10.71 -1.47 12.11
N CYS A 47 10.51 -2.50 11.31
CA CYS A 47 11.40 -2.80 10.19
C CYS A 47 10.56 -3.12 8.96
N ASN A 48 10.90 -2.48 7.84
CA ASN A 48 10.19 -2.64 6.59
C ASN A 48 10.13 -4.13 6.20
N ARG A 49 8.94 -4.62 5.85
CA ARG A 49 8.67 -6.01 5.44
C ARG A 49 8.88 -7.07 6.53
N MET A 50 9.00 -6.64 7.79
CA MET A 50 9.10 -7.55 8.92
C MET A 50 7.93 -7.37 9.89
N MET A 51 7.67 -8.42 10.66
CA MET A 51 6.77 -8.37 11.82
C MET A 51 7.54 -8.60 13.10
N ILE A 52 7.03 -8.01 14.18
CA ILE A 52 7.50 -8.23 15.53
C ILE A 52 6.94 -9.55 16.05
N ILE A 53 7.82 -10.44 16.51
CA ILE A 53 7.47 -11.75 17.11
C ILE A 53 7.78 -11.83 18.61
N GLY A 54 8.39 -10.80 19.16
CA GLY A 54 8.72 -10.72 20.57
C GLY A 54 9.47 -9.44 20.89
N PHE A 55 9.67 -9.19 22.18
CA PHE A 55 10.36 -8.01 22.69
C PHE A 55 11.51 -8.42 23.61
N HIS A 56 12.48 -7.53 23.72
CA HIS A 56 13.53 -7.58 24.75
C HIS A 56 13.75 -6.17 25.30
N GLY A 57 14.47 -6.04 26.40
CA GLY A 57 14.71 -4.74 26.99
C GLY A 57 15.21 -4.83 28.42
N TYR A 58 15.19 -3.68 29.08
CA TYR A 58 15.58 -3.54 30.47
C TYR A 58 14.49 -2.78 31.22
N ALA A 59 14.06 -3.38 32.32
CA ALA A 59 13.17 -2.77 33.28
C ALA A 59 13.70 -3.02 34.68
N LYS A 60 13.58 -2.00 35.53
CA LYS A 60 13.70 -2.13 36.97
C LYS A 60 12.37 -1.71 37.61
N ASP A 61 12.32 -0.48 38.11
CA ASP A 61 11.09 0.11 38.63
C ASP A 61 10.22 0.69 37.49
N ASN A 62 10.86 1.00 36.35
CA ASN A 62 10.23 1.49 35.13
C ASN A 62 10.81 0.74 33.91
N LEU A 63 10.15 0.85 32.75
CA LEU A 63 10.66 0.38 31.47
C LEU A 63 11.66 1.41 30.91
N ASN A 64 12.94 1.05 30.83
CA ASN A 64 14.01 1.97 30.41
C ASN A 64 14.54 1.67 29.01
N SER A 65 14.27 0.48 28.47
CA SER A 65 14.57 0.18 27.07
C SER A 65 13.63 -0.88 26.53
N LEU A 66 13.33 -0.76 25.24
CA LEU A 66 12.51 -1.69 24.49
C LEU A 66 13.18 -1.93 23.14
N GLY A 67 13.38 -3.20 22.82
CA GLY A 67 13.79 -3.71 21.52
C GLY A 67 12.84 -4.81 21.07
N ALA A 68 12.93 -5.19 19.80
CA ALA A 68 12.01 -6.13 19.19
C ALA A 68 12.76 -7.20 18.37
N TYR A 69 12.26 -8.42 18.44
CA TYR A 69 12.66 -9.50 17.54
C TYR A 69 11.78 -9.47 16.31
N PHE A 70 12.41 -9.50 15.13
CA PHE A 70 11.74 -9.40 13.85
C PHE A 70 11.84 -10.70 13.06
N THR A 71 10.82 -11.00 12.25
CA THR A 71 10.88 -12.01 11.20
C THR A 71 10.20 -11.49 9.93
N THR A 72 10.41 -12.15 8.79
CA THR A 72 9.82 -11.75 7.51
C THR A 72 8.31 -11.88 7.53
N LEU A 73 7.62 -10.89 6.97
CA LEU A 73 6.18 -10.98 6.75
C LEU A 73 5.83 -12.12 5.78
N PRO A 74 4.69 -12.80 5.98
CA PRO A 74 4.25 -13.83 5.06
C PRO A 74 3.77 -13.19 3.74
N LEU A 75 4.32 -13.68 2.63
CA LEU A 75 3.83 -13.39 1.29
C LEU A 75 2.63 -14.29 0.99
N THR A 76 1.49 -13.71 0.64
CA THR A 76 0.28 -14.47 0.30
C THR A 76 -0.03 -14.36 -1.18
N LYS A 77 -0.06 -15.49 -1.88
CA LYS A 77 -0.53 -15.60 -3.28
C LYS A 77 -2.05 -15.73 -3.29
N LEU A 78 -2.76 -14.70 -3.76
CA LEU A 78 -4.21 -14.68 -3.87
C LEU A 78 -4.66 -15.40 -5.13
N GLU A 79 -5.74 -16.18 -5.04
CA GLU A 79 -6.29 -16.88 -6.22
C GLU A 79 -6.60 -15.92 -7.37
N HIS A 80 -6.09 -16.26 -8.55
CA HIS A 80 -6.37 -15.49 -9.75
C HIS A 80 -7.84 -15.59 -10.14
N LYS A 81 -8.34 -14.54 -10.80
CA LYS A 81 -9.70 -14.43 -11.32
C LYS A 81 -9.66 -14.42 -12.84
N GLY A 82 -10.64 -15.09 -13.44
CA GLY A 82 -10.63 -15.41 -14.87
C GLY A 82 -10.00 -16.78 -15.16
N LYS A 83 -10.09 -17.22 -16.41
CA LYS A 83 -9.67 -18.54 -16.89
C LYS A 83 -9.09 -18.42 -18.29
N HIS A 84 -7.96 -19.09 -18.49
CA HIS A 84 -7.37 -19.37 -19.79
C HIS A 84 -6.53 -20.63 -19.71
N SER A 85 -6.53 -21.43 -20.77
CA SER A 85 -5.69 -22.64 -20.88
C SER A 85 -4.29 -22.37 -21.46
N GLY A 86 -4.04 -21.14 -21.93
CA GLY A 86 -2.80 -20.76 -22.61
C GLY A 86 -1.71 -20.18 -21.70
N ASN A 87 -0.96 -19.23 -22.25
CA ASN A 87 0.26 -18.72 -21.62
C ASN A 87 -0.01 -17.95 -20.32
N HIS A 88 0.69 -18.36 -19.28
CA HIS A 88 0.69 -17.71 -17.98
C HIS A 88 1.93 -16.84 -17.79
N TRP A 89 1.78 -15.78 -17.01
CA TRP A 89 2.87 -14.92 -16.57
C TRP A 89 2.81 -14.74 -15.05
N ASP A 90 3.95 -14.52 -14.43
CA ASP A 90 4.08 -14.33 -12.99
C ASP A 90 5.26 -13.39 -12.74
N ASP A 91 4.96 -12.16 -12.29
CA ASP A 91 6.01 -11.16 -12.04
C ASP A 91 6.71 -11.40 -10.70
N GLY A 92 6.16 -12.26 -9.83
CA GLY A 92 6.58 -12.37 -8.44
C GLY A 92 6.08 -11.19 -7.60
N SER A 93 6.87 -10.77 -6.61
CA SER A 93 6.53 -9.71 -5.66
C SER A 93 7.62 -8.67 -5.54
N PHE A 94 7.23 -7.40 -5.39
CA PHE A 94 8.12 -6.24 -5.41
C PHE A 94 8.00 -5.39 -4.14
N GLN A 95 8.77 -4.29 -4.06
CA GLN A 95 8.69 -3.34 -2.96
C GLN A 95 7.34 -2.62 -2.89
N GLY A 96 6.79 -2.29 -4.05
CA GLY A 96 5.44 -1.77 -4.20
C GLY A 96 5.12 -1.53 -5.68
N VAL A 97 3.88 -1.13 -5.94
CA VAL A 97 3.41 -0.77 -7.27
C VAL A 97 3.40 0.75 -7.37
N ARG A 98 4.07 1.31 -8.39
CA ARG A 98 4.16 2.75 -8.64
C ARG A 98 3.16 3.21 -9.67
N LYS A 99 2.93 2.40 -10.71
CA LYS A 99 1.99 2.72 -11.79
C LYS A 99 1.39 1.45 -12.37
N VAL A 100 0.12 1.55 -12.77
CA VAL A 100 -0.54 0.55 -13.60
C VAL A 100 -0.96 1.22 -14.91
N SER A 101 -0.68 0.58 -16.04
CA SER A 101 -1.10 1.04 -17.36
C SER A 101 -1.81 -0.10 -18.10
N VAL A 102 -2.85 0.23 -18.86
CA VAL A 102 -3.57 -0.72 -19.70
C VAL A 102 -3.74 -0.16 -21.10
N HIS A 103 -3.68 -1.05 -22.09
CA HIS A 103 -4.11 -0.80 -23.45
C HIS A 103 -5.35 -1.65 -23.72
N TYR A 104 -6.43 -1.04 -24.20
CA TYR A 104 -7.73 -1.71 -24.30
C TYR A 104 -8.58 -1.24 -25.48
N ASP A 105 -9.50 -2.11 -25.91
CA ASP A 105 -10.58 -1.79 -26.84
C ASP A 105 -11.96 -2.10 -26.20
N ALA A 106 -12.60 -3.21 -26.57
CA ALA A 106 -13.65 -3.83 -25.78
C ALA A 106 -13.09 -4.64 -24.60
N TYR A 107 -11.83 -5.09 -24.70
CA TYR A 107 -11.13 -5.89 -23.69
C TYR A 107 -9.78 -5.25 -23.36
N ILE A 108 -9.26 -5.54 -22.17
CA ILE A 108 -7.87 -5.20 -21.86
C ILE A 108 -6.97 -6.13 -22.67
N ARG A 109 -6.22 -5.54 -23.61
CA ARG A 109 -5.32 -6.24 -24.55
C ARG A 109 -3.91 -6.36 -23.98
N CYS A 110 -3.47 -5.35 -23.25
CA CYS A 110 -2.18 -5.28 -22.61
C CYS A 110 -2.32 -4.66 -21.22
N ILE A 111 -1.56 -5.18 -20.26
CA ILE A 111 -1.42 -4.59 -18.93
C ILE A 111 0.07 -4.46 -18.59
N SER A 112 0.44 -3.34 -18.01
CA SER A 112 1.80 -3.06 -17.58
C SER A 112 1.81 -2.57 -16.13
N PHE A 113 2.80 -3.01 -15.39
CA PHE A 113 3.06 -2.59 -14.02
C PHE A 113 4.44 -1.99 -13.92
N GLU A 114 4.54 -0.82 -13.30
CA GLU A 114 5.81 -0.28 -12.83
C GLU A 114 5.92 -0.56 -11.35
N TYR A 115 6.92 -1.36 -10.98
CA TYR A 115 7.21 -1.72 -9.61
C TYR A 115 8.42 -0.95 -9.09
N ASP A 116 8.45 -0.78 -7.76
CA ASP A 116 9.70 -0.48 -7.07
C ASP A 116 10.44 -1.77 -6.74
N ASN A 117 11.71 -1.83 -7.10
CA ASN A 117 12.63 -2.92 -6.80
C ASN A 117 13.89 -2.33 -6.15
N GLU A 118 13.83 -2.13 -4.83
CA GLU A 118 14.93 -1.58 -4.04
C GLU A 118 15.33 -0.17 -4.50
N GLY A 119 14.33 0.68 -4.74
CA GLY A 119 14.51 2.05 -5.23
C GLY A 119 14.72 2.16 -6.75
N LYS A 120 14.78 1.04 -7.48
CA LYS A 120 14.82 1.02 -8.95
C LYS A 120 13.44 0.76 -9.52
N VAL A 121 13.14 1.37 -10.68
CA VAL A 121 11.91 1.07 -11.42
C VAL A 121 12.09 -0.18 -12.24
N GLU A 122 11.17 -1.12 -12.10
CA GLU A 122 11.07 -2.31 -12.93
C GLU A 122 9.72 -2.36 -13.64
N ILE A 123 9.74 -2.49 -14.97
CA ILE A 123 8.54 -2.50 -15.80
C ILE A 123 8.26 -3.92 -16.27
N ARG A 124 7.04 -4.41 -16.04
CA ARG A 124 6.56 -5.70 -16.52
C ARG A 124 5.31 -5.50 -17.35
N GLU A 125 5.34 -5.94 -18.60
CA GLU A 125 4.25 -5.76 -19.57
C GLU A 125 3.79 -7.13 -20.09
N HIS A 126 2.47 -7.31 -20.15
CA HIS A 126 1.83 -8.58 -20.53
C HIS A 126 0.68 -8.34 -21.50
N GLY A 127 0.65 -9.13 -22.57
CA GLY A 127 -0.32 -9.00 -23.66
C GLY A 127 0.30 -8.38 -24.91
N SER A 128 -0.52 -7.76 -25.74
CA SER A 128 -0.06 -7.13 -26.99
C SER A 128 -0.83 -5.85 -27.27
N LYS A 129 -0.10 -4.81 -27.68
CA LYS A 129 -0.66 -3.56 -28.19
C LYS A 129 -0.82 -3.72 -29.70
N VAL A 130 -2.05 -3.86 -30.19
CA VAL A 130 -2.31 -3.86 -31.62
C VAL A 130 -2.42 -2.39 -32.05
N GLU A 131 -1.36 -1.84 -32.65
CA GLU A 131 -1.16 -0.40 -32.90
C GLU A 131 -2.30 0.31 -33.66
N VAL A 132 -3.17 -0.44 -34.34
CA VAL A 132 -4.19 0.12 -35.23
C VAL A 132 -5.51 0.46 -34.51
N THR A 133 -5.77 -0.11 -33.32
CA THR A 133 -7.03 0.09 -32.57
C THR A 133 -6.83 -0.02 -31.06
N GLY A 134 -7.27 0.97 -30.29
CA GLY A 134 -7.31 0.90 -28.83
C GLY A 134 -7.18 2.25 -28.14
N GLN A 135 -7.27 2.24 -26.81
CA GLN A 135 -7.07 3.37 -25.92
C GLN A 135 -6.10 2.97 -24.82
N ASP A 136 -5.30 3.93 -24.35
CA ASP A 136 -4.43 3.76 -23.19
C ASP A 136 -5.05 4.43 -21.97
N ALA A 137 -4.96 3.77 -20.82
CA ALA A 137 -5.30 4.36 -19.53
C ALA A 137 -4.23 3.99 -18.51
N GLU A 138 -3.95 4.91 -17.60
CA GLU A 138 -2.97 4.70 -16.54
C GLU A 138 -3.47 5.19 -15.19
N PHE A 139 -2.87 4.63 -14.15
CA PHE A 139 -3.10 5.00 -12.77
C PHE A 139 -1.77 5.03 -12.02
N VAL A 140 -1.35 6.24 -11.65
CA VAL A 140 -0.11 6.49 -10.91
C VAL A 140 -0.41 6.57 -9.42
N LEU A 141 0.34 5.81 -8.63
CA LEU A 141 0.31 5.84 -7.17
C LEU A 141 1.32 6.85 -6.64
N ASP A 142 0.96 7.48 -5.52
CA ASP A 142 1.84 8.32 -4.73
C ASP A 142 2.81 7.45 -3.89
N TYR A 143 3.63 6.65 -4.56
CA TYR A 143 4.61 5.75 -3.92
C TYR A 143 5.78 6.56 -3.31
N PRO A 144 6.24 6.26 -2.08
CA PRO A 144 5.89 5.08 -1.25
C PRO A 144 4.70 5.28 -0.29
N ASP A 145 4.09 6.46 -0.26
CA ASP A 145 3.05 6.83 0.71
C ASP A 145 1.66 6.25 0.39
N GLU A 146 1.47 5.71 -0.81
CA GLU A 146 0.24 5.10 -1.28
C GLU A 146 0.50 3.74 -1.92
N TYR A 147 -0.35 2.76 -1.61
CA TYR A 147 -0.26 1.41 -2.15
C TYR A 147 -1.65 0.86 -2.48
N VAL A 148 -1.72 -0.10 -3.42
CA VAL A 148 -2.96 -0.77 -3.81
C VAL A 148 -3.41 -1.72 -2.70
N THR A 149 -4.68 -1.63 -2.30
CA THR A 149 -5.30 -2.50 -1.27
C THR A 149 -6.28 -3.50 -1.87
N SER A 150 -6.94 -3.14 -2.97
CA SER A 150 -7.95 -3.97 -3.61
C SER A 150 -8.07 -3.63 -5.09
N ILE A 151 -8.33 -4.64 -5.91
CA ILE A 151 -8.66 -4.50 -7.33
C ILE A 151 -10.07 -5.04 -7.52
N LYS A 152 -10.96 -4.19 -8.03
CA LYS A 152 -12.23 -4.63 -8.59
C LYS A 152 -12.07 -4.78 -10.09
N GLY A 153 -12.52 -5.89 -10.64
CA GLY A 153 -12.46 -6.11 -12.07
C GLY A 153 -13.73 -6.71 -12.61
N LYS A 154 -13.88 -6.64 -13.93
CA LYS A 154 -14.95 -7.31 -14.67
C LYS A 154 -14.33 -8.15 -15.79
N PHE A 155 -14.91 -9.31 -16.04
CA PHE A 155 -14.60 -10.09 -17.23
C PHE A 155 -15.87 -10.61 -17.90
N THR A 156 -15.75 -10.87 -19.20
CA THR A 156 -16.75 -11.65 -19.95
C THR A 156 -16.28 -13.10 -20.08
N LYS A 157 -17.22 -14.02 -20.27
CA LYS A 157 -16.94 -15.42 -20.62
C LYS A 157 -17.16 -15.60 -22.11
N TRP A 158 -16.19 -16.17 -22.80
CA TRP A 158 -16.29 -16.53 -24.21
C TRP A 158 -16.85 -17.94 -24.38
N ALA A 159 -17.32 -18.25 -25.60
CA ALA A 159 -17.87 -19.56 -25.92
C ALA A 159 -16.86 -20.71 -25.72
N SER A 160 -15.55 -20.42 -25.83
CA SER A 160 -14.47 -21.37 -25.53
C SER A 160 -14.36 -21.74 -24.04
N GLY A 161 -15.02 -20.97 -23.15
CA GLY A 161 -14.89 -21.08 -21.70
C GLY A 161 -13.77 -20.23 -21.11
N ASP A 162 -12.97 -19.57 -21.95
CA ASP A 162 -11.99 -18.57 -21.51
C ASP A 162 -12.70 -17.27 -21.11
N THR A 163 -12.04 -16.47 -20.28
CA THR A 163 -12.55 -15.16 -19.89
C THR A 163 -11.73 -14.04 -20.48
N ALA A 164 -12.31 -12.87 -20.73
CA ALA A 164 -11.55 -11.68 -21.10
C ALA A 164 -11.84 -10.55 -20.12
N ILE A 165 -10.79 -10.05 -19.45
CA ILE A 165 -10.91 -8.92 -18.54
C ILE A 165 -11.23 -7.68 -19.37
N THR A 166 -12.30 -6.99 -18.99
CA THR A 166 -12.82 -5.81 -19.70
C THR A 166 -12.43 -4.53 -18.99
N SER A 167 -12.45 -4.54 -17.66
CA SER A 167 -12.15 -3.36 -16.85
C SER A 167 -11.57 -3.71 -15.49
N LEU A 168 -10.78 -2.78 -14.96
CA LEU A 168 -10.16 -2.81 -13.65
C LEU A 168 -10.36 -1.47 -12.94
N THR A 169 -10.45 -1.50 -11.63
CA THR A 169 -10.53 -0.32 -10.76
C THR A 169 -9.76 -0.61 -9.49
N PHE A 170 -8.82 0.26 -9.15
CA PHE A 170 -7.87 0.09 -8.08
C PHE A 170 -8.29 0.94 -6.89
N LYS A 171 -8.34 0.34 -5.70
CA LYS A 171 -8.48 1.05 -4.43
C LYS A 171 -7.14 1.10 -3.73
N THR A 172 -6.87 2.21 -3.06
CA THR A 172 -5.58 2.46 -2.41
C THR A 172 -5.71 2.67 -0.90
N SER A 173 -4.57 2.66 -0.22
CA SER A 173 -4.44 2.92 1.22
C SER A 173 -4.91 4.31 1.66
N LYS A 174 -4.85 5.30 0.76
CA LYS A 174 -5.35 6.67 0.99
C LYS A 174 -6.87 6.80 0.80
N GLY A 175 -7.60 5.70 0.63
CA GLY A 175 -9.04 5.70 0.37
C GLY A 175 -9.42 6.14 -1.05
N ARG A 176 -8.44 6.41 -1.92
CA ARG A 176 -8.64 6.78 -3.31
C ARG A 176 -9.06 5.57 -4.13
N THR A 177 -9.91 5.81 -5.12
CA THR A 177 -10.27 4.82 -6.15
C THR A 177 -9.85 5.37 -7.51
N SER A 178 -9.17 4.57 -8.33
CA SER A 178 -8.78 4.96 -9.69
C SER A 178 -10.02 5.20 -10.58
N PRO A 179 -9.88 5.93 -11.69
CA PRO A 179 -10.79 5.77 -12.82
C PRO A 179 -10.88 4.29 -13.24
N THR A 180 -11.95 3.93 -13.94
CA THR A 180 -12.02 2.60 -14.55
C THR A 180 -11.02 2.51 -15.70
N LEU A 181 -10.07 1.60 -15.58
CA LEU A 181 -9.09 1.25 -16.59
C LEU A 181 -9.68 0.14 -17.45
N GLY A 182 -9.85 0.37 -18.75
CA GLY A 182 -10.55 -0.56 -19.64
C GLY A 182 -11.93 -0.05 -20.07
N ASN A 183 -12.76 -0.96 -20.56
CA ASN A 183 -14.08 -0.65 -21.09
C ASN A 183 -15.16 -1.44 -20.36
N VAL A 184 -16.28 -0.79 -20.05
CA VAL A 184 -17.45 -1.43 -19.44
C VAL A 184 -18.55 -1.44 -20.49
N PHE A 185 -18.47 -2.40 -21.42
CA PHE A 185 -19.42 -2.50 -22.53
C PHE A 185 -20.21 -3.81 -22.49
N GLY A 186 -21.54 -3.74 -22.53
CA GLY A 186 -22.47 -4.89 -22.52
C GLY A 186 -22.89 -5.36 -21.12
N ASP A 187 -23.89 -6.26 -21.07
CA ASP A 187 -24.57 -6.65 -19.82
C ASP A 187 -24.07 -7.97 -19.20
N ASN A 188 -23.24 -8.74 -19.93
CA ASN A 188 -22.81 -10.10 -19.55
C ASN A 188 -21.47 -10.15 -18.81
N HIS A 189 -21.23 -9.21 -17.89
CA HIS A 189 -19.99 -9.18 -17.10
C HIS A 189 -20.13 -9.94 -15.80
N VAL A 190 -19.06 -10.63 -15.40
CA VAL A 190 -18.89 -11.15 -14.06
C VAL A 190 -17.89 -10.27 -13.33
N GLU A 191 -18.29 -9.75 -12.18
CA GLU A 191 -17.42 -8.97 -11.31
C GLU A 191 -16.54 -9.87 -10.47
N PHE A 192 -15.32 -9.41 -10.20
CA PHE A 192 -14.41 -10.06 -9.26
C PHE A 192 -13.67 -9.03 -8.42
N VAL A 193 -13.18 -9.49 -7.28
CA VAL A 193 -12.34 -8.70 -6.38
C VAL A 193 -11.07 -9.48 -6.06
N LEU A 194 -9.94 -8.80 -6.11
CA LEU A 194 -8.66 -9.25 -5.56
C LEU A 194 -8.35 -8.34 -4.38
N GLU A 195 -8.46 -8.87 -3.16
CA GLU A 195 -8.12 -8.14 -1.96
C GLU A 195 -7.67 -9.09 -0.85
N SER A 196 -6.87 -8.56 0.05
CA SER A 196 -6.47 -9.21 1.29
C SER A 196 -6.50 -8.14 2.37
N LYS A 197 -7.39 -8.31 3.36
CA LYS A 197 -7.64 -7.28 4.36
C LYS A 197 -6.37 -7.00 5.17
N GLY A 198 -6.05 -5.72 5.33
CA GLY A 198 -4.84 -5.29 6.02
C GLY A 198 -3.56 -5.59 5.22
N CYS A 199 -3.64 -5.72 3.90
CA CYS A 199 -2.49 -5.99 3.05
C CYS A 199 -2.39 -5.00 1.88
N ALA A 200 -1.17 -4.82 1.41
CA ALA A 200 -0.87 -4.21 0.12
C ALA A 200 -0.77 -5.30 -0.96
N LEU A 201 -1.24 -5.02 -2.17
CA LEU A 201 -0.96 -5.82 -3.36
C LEU A 201 0.38 -5.36 -3.96
N VAL A 202 1.34 -6.27 -4.09
CA VAL A 202 2.76 -5.94 -4.33
C VAL A 202 3.34 -6.61 -5.57
N GLY A 203 2.53 -7.33 -6.34
CA GLY A 203 2.97 -8.07 -7.49
C GLY A 203 1.80 -8.84 -8.08
N PHE A 204 1.88 -9.12 -9.38
CA PHE A 204 0.77 -9.68 -10.13
C PHE A 204 1.21 -10.89 -10.94
N TYR A 205 0.25 -11.75 -11.21
CA TYR A 205 0.40 -12.89 -12.09
C TYR A 205 -0.91 -13.12 -12.83
N GLY A 206 -0.88 -13.83 -13.94
CA GLY A 206 -2.08 -13.98 -14.74
C GLY A 206 -1.89 -14.78 -16.01
N SER A 207 -2.76 -14.53 -16.97
CA SER A 207 -2.66 -15.12 -18.30
C SER A 207 -3.10 -14.12 -19.35
N CYS A 208 -2.47 -14.18 -20.51
CA CYS A 208 -2.84 -13.40 -21.69
C CYS A 208 -2.62 -14.25 -22.94
N GLY A 209 -3.49 -14.10 -23.92
CA GLY A 209 -3.22 -14.64 -25.25
C GLY A 209 -2.42 -13.63 -26.06
N VAL A 210 -1.57 -14.13 -26.95
CA VAL A 210 -0.57 -13.34 -27.69
C VAL A 210 -1.21 -12.23 -28.55
N TYR A 211 -2.48 -12.38 -28.94
CA TYR A 211 -3.23 -11.39 -29.75
C TYR A 211 -4.68 -11.20 -29.29
N THR A 212 -5.02 -11.70 -28.10
CA THR A 212 -6.40 -11.71 -27.60
C THR A 212 -6.53 -10.71 -26.48
N ALA A 213 -6.70 -11.15 -25.24
CA ALA A 213 -6.94 -10.31 -24.10
C ALA A 213 -6.10 -10.79 -22.92
N VAL A 214 -6.01 -9.95 -21.91
CA VAL A 214 -5.70 -10.39 -20.56
C VAL A 214 -6.88 -11.22 -20.07
N HIS A 215 -6.63 -12.50 -19.83
CA HIS A 215 -7.69 -13.45 -19.54
C HIS A 215 -7.88 -13.67 -18.04
N SER A 216 -6.80 -13.63 -17.27
CA SER A 216 -6.85 -13.74 -15.82
C SER A 216 -5.85 -12.84 -15.11
N LEU A 217 -6.17 -12.50 -13.87
CA LEU A 217 -5.33 -11.69 -12.98
C LEU A 217 -5.41 -12.24 -11.56
N GLY A 218 -4.26 -12.46 -10.95
CA GLY A 218 -4.05 -12.75 -9.54
C GLY A 218 -3.00 -11.80 -8.96
N ALA A 219 -2.84 -11.83 -7.65
CA ALA A 219 -1.97 -10.91 -6.95
C ALA A 219 -1.20 -11.58 -5.81
N TYR A 220 -0.02 -11.05 -5.53
CA TYR A 220 0.71 -11.28 -4.29
C TYR A 220 0.41 -10.15 -3.31
N SER A 221 0.24 -10.50 -2.04
CA SER A 221 -0.06 -9.53 -0.99
C SER A 221 0.84 -9.69 0.23
N TYR A 222 1.19 -8.54 0.83
CA TYR A 222 1.93 -8.44 2.09
C TYR A 222 1.10 -7.67 3.12
N PRO A 223 1.09 -8.10 4.40
CA PRO A 223 0.52 -7.30 5.46
C PRO A 223 1.15 -5.90 5.52
N MET A 224 0.33 -4.85 5.55
CA MET A 224 0.78 -3.47 5.65
C MET A 224 -0.17 -2.68 6.56
N PRO A 225 0.32 -1.76 7.39
CA PRO A 225 -0.52 -1.01 8.31
C PRO A 225 -1.50 -0.14 7.53
N SER A 226 -2.79 -0.22 7.84
CA SER A 226 -3.76 0.68 7.22
C SER A 226 -3.46 2.13 7.63
N LEU A 227 -3.20 3.00 6.64
CA LEU A 227 -3.01 4.44 6.86
C LEU A 227 -4.28 5.18 7.30
N GLN A 228 -5.41 4.48 7.44
CA GLN A 228 -6.73 5.06 7.68
C GLN A 228 -6.89 5.81 9.01
N ASP A 229 -5.93 5.70 9.94
CA ASP A 229 -5.99 6.34 11.26
C ASP A 229 -4.87 7.36 11.51
N SER A 230 -4.24 7.90 10.47
CA SER A 230 -3.40 9.10 10.65
C SER A 230 -4.29 10.34 10.71
N GLU A 231 -4.88 10.60 11.88
CA GLU A 231 -5.44 11.91 12.17
C GLU A 231 -4.29 12.93 12.03
N LYS A 232 -4.40 13.78 11.01
CA LYS A 232 -3.51 14.91 10.80
C LYS A 232 -3.62 15.82 12.03
N LEU A 233 -2.69 15.70 12.97
CA LEU A 233 -2.55 16.71 14.01
C LEU A 233 -2.13 18.01 13.35
N GLU A 234 -3.00 19.01 13.40
CA GLU A 234 -2.72 20.38 12.97
C GLU A 234 -1.45 20.88 13.69
N ALA A 235 -0.59 21.59 12.97
CA ALA A 235 0.60 22.18 13.57
C ALA A 235 0.18 23.26 14.59
N GLN A 236 0.37 23.00 15.88
CA GLN A 236 0.32 24.04 16.90
C GLN A 236 1.71 24.64 17.09
N GLY A 237 1.96 25.73 16.36
CA GLY A 237 3.05 26.66 16.65
C GLY A 237 2.46 27.97 17.13
N GLY A 238 2.76 28.36 18.37
CA GLY A 238 2.41 29.68 18.90
C GLY A 238 3.26 30.75 18.23
N ASP A 239 2.59 31.69 17.57
CA ASP A 239 3.20 32.94 17.14
C ASP A 239 3.45 33.80 18.39
N VAL A 240 4.67 33.77 18.91
CA VAL A 240 5.13 34.70 19.93
C VAL A 240 6.25 35.54 19.33
N GLY A 241 5.90 36.35 18.35
CA GLY A 241 6.64 37.55 18.01
C GLY A 241 6.30 38.67 19.00
N THR A 242 6.97 38.71 20.16
CA THR A 242 6.97 39.94 20.97
C THR A 242 7.93 40.96 20.36
N SER A 243 7.39 42.00 19.73
CA SER A 243 8.16 43.21 19.40
C SER A 243 8.52 43.95 20.70
N SER A 244 9.82 44.03 21.01
CA SER A 244 10.34 44.96 22.01
C SER A 244 11.01 46.13 21.30
N ASP A 245 10.29 47.25 21.21
CA ASP A 245 10.89 48.53 20.85
C ASP A 245 11.62 49.09 22.08
N ASN A 246 12.96 49.15 21.99
CA ASN A 246 13.78 49.98 22.86
C ASN A 246 14.42 51.08 22.00
N GLY A 247 13.75 52.24 21.93
CA GLY A 247 14.29 53.47 21.36
C GLY A 247 14.05 54.61 22.34
N GLY A 248 15.11 55.03 23.03
CA GLY A 248 15.10 55.99 24.13
C GLY A 248 14.73 57.43 23.75
N VAL A 249 14.43 58.20 24.80
CA VAL A 249 14.06 59.61 24.81
C VAL A 249 15.28 60.50 25.13
N ASP A 250 15.25 61.66 24.45
CA ASP A 250 15.88 62.96 24.69
C ASP A 250 17.39 63.22 24.57
N GLY A 251 17.67 64.13 23.63
CA GLY A 251 18.56 65.27 23.85
C GLY A 251 17.83 66.56 23.45
N GLY A 252 17.42 67.35 24.45
CA GLY A 252 16.78 68.67 24.33
C GLY A 252 16.43 69.24 25.71
#